data_AF-A0AA95S6Z1-F1
#
_entry.id   AF-A0AA95S6Z1-F1
#
_cell.length_a   1.000
_cell.length_b   1.000
_cell.length_c   1.000
_cell.angle_alpha   90.00
_cell.angle_beta   90.00
_cell.angle_gamma   90.00
#
_symmetry.space_group_name_H-M   'P 1'
#
loop_
_entity.id
_entity.type
_entity.pdbx_description
1 polymer ?
#
loop_
_entity_poly.entity_id
_entity_poly.type
_entity_poly.pdbx_seq_one_letter_code
_entity_poly.pdbx_strand_id
1 'polypeptide(L)' 'MPKRKDSQNDRPSLAPGIDDQEELEQSASEKEIDNGEYTRVITLSYDEVDPS' A
#
# COMPACT_ATOMS: atom_id res chain seq x y z
N MET A 1 32.44 -8.55 -25.44
CA MET A 1 32.15 -8.62 -23.99
C MET A 1 30.64 -8.54 -23.80
N PRO A 2 29.92 -9.57 -23.33
CA PRO A 2 28.49 -9.44 -23.08
C PRO A 2 28.28 -8.52 -21.87
N LYS A 3 27.48 -7.46 -22.04
CA LYS A 3 27.13 -6.52 -20.97
C LYS A 3 26.32 -7.27 -19.90
N ARG A 4 26.79 -7.19 -18.65
CA ARG A 4 26.07 -7.71 -17.48
C ARG A 4 24.76 -6.92 -17.36
N LYS A 5 23.65 -7.64 -17.25
CA LYS A 5 22.32 -7.06 -17.05
C LYS A 5 22.26 -6.66 -15.58
N ASP A 6 22.52 -5.39 -15.28
CA ASP A 6 22.49 -4.87 -13.92
C ASP A 6 21.12 -5.17 -13.30
N SER A 7 21.11 -5.96 -12.24
CA SER A 7 19.95 -6.34 -11.45
C SER A 7 19.42 -5.12 -10.69
N GLN A 8 18.76 -4.19 -11.39
CA GLN A 8 18.07 -3.05 -10.78
C GLN A 8 16.79 -3.45 -10.01
N ASN A 9 16.47 -4.74 -9.92
CA ASN A 9 15.15 -5.27 -9.56
C ASN A 9 15.04 -5.89 -8.15
N ASP A 10 15.92 -5.53 -7.20
CA ASP A 10 15.88 -6.12 -5.83
C ASP A 10 15.52 -5.11 -4.73
N ARG A 11 14.95 -3.96 -5.11
CA ARG A 11 14.23 -3.13 -4.13
C ARG A 11 12.77 -3.55 -4.16
N PRO A 12 12.12 -3.76 -2.99
CA PRO A 12 10.68 -3.89 -2.97
C PRO A 12 10.08 -2.64 -3.61
N SER A 13 9.55 -2.78 -4.82
CA SER A 13 8.76 -1.77 -5.49
C SER A 13 7.31 -2.01 -5.12
N LEU A 14 6.60 -0.95 -4.75
CA LEU A 14 5.16 -1.03 -4.59
C LEU A 14 4.53 -1.47 -5.92
N ALA A 15 3.52 -2.33 -5.84
CA ALA A 15 2.84 -2.81 -7.03
C ALA A 15 2.17 -1.60 -7.71
N PRO A 16 2.36 -1.40 -9.03
CA PRO A 16 1.70 -0.31 -9.74
C PRO A 16 0.18 -0.53 -9.69
N GLY A 17 -0.54 0.42 -9.09
CA GLY A 17 -2.01 0.43 -9.07
C GLY A 17 -2.69 0.58 -7.71
N ILE A 18 -1.95 0.65 -6.58
CA ILE A 18 -2.50 1.02 -5.25
C ILE A 18 -1.45 1.87 -4.52
N ASP A 19 -1.03 2.98 -5.12
CA ASP A 19 0.01 3.87 -4.55
C ASP A 19 -0.59 5.20 -4.04
N ASP A 20 -1.92 5.28 -4.07
CA ASP A 20 -2.72 6.45 -3.77
C ASP A 20 -3.38 6.24 -2.41
N GLN A 21 -3.11 7.12 -1.45
CA GLN A 21 -3.79 7.11 -0.14
C GLN A 21 -5.33 7.08 -0.30
N GLU A 22 -5.84 7.74 -1.34
CA GLU A 22 -7.26 7.81 -1.67
C GLU A 22 -7.88 6.42 -1.93
N GLU A 23 -7.19 5.54 -2.66
CA GLU A 23 -7.70 4.20 -2.98
C GLU A 23 -7.66 3.29 -1.75
N LEU A 24 -6.64 3.40 -0.92
CA LEU A 24 -6.52 2.65 0.33
C LEU A 24 -7.54 3.07 1.39
N GLU A 25 -7.93 4.34 1.40
CA GLU A 25 -8.94 4.88 2.30
C GLU A 25 -10.38 4.64 1.80
N GLN A 26 -10.54 4.12 0.58
CA GLN A 26 -11.85 3.83 0.03
C GLN A 26 -12.58 2.75 0.85
N SER A 27 -13.80 3.07 1.27
CA SER A 27 -14.66 2.12 1.96
C SER A 27 -15.24 1.10 0.98
N ALA A 28 -15.20 -0.18 1.35
CA ALA A 28 -15.89 -1.24 0.63
C ALA A 28 -17.42 -1.10 0.79
N SER A 29 -18.16 -1.42 -0.27
CA SER A 29 -19.61 -1.51 -0.23
C SER A 29 -20.09 -2.73 0.56
N GLU A 30 -21.35 -2.72 1.00
CA GLU A 30 -21.95 -3.84 1.73
C GLU A 30 -21.86 -5.17 0.97
N LYS A 31 -22.03 -5.12 -0.36
CA LYS A 31 -21.96 -6.30 -1.24
C LYS A 31 -20.54 -6.86 -1.33
N GLU A 32 -19.54 -5.99 -1.40
CA GLU A 32 -18.13 -6.41 -1.42
C GLU A 32 -17.72 -7.02 -0.08
N ILE A 33 -18.24 -6.48 1.04
CA ILE A 33 -18.03 -7.05 2.37
C ILE A 33 -18.65 -8.44 2.48
N ASP A 34 -19.90 -8.60 2.03
CA ASP A 34 -20.62 -9.89 2.03
C ASP A 34 -19.92 -10.95 1.17
N ASN A 35 -19.40 -10.54 0.00
CA ASN A 35 -18.64 -11.39 -0.91
C ASN A 35 -17.18 -11.66 -0.46
N GLY A 36 -16.67 -10.92 0.54
CA GLY A 36 -15.26 -11.00 0.95
C GLY A 36 -14.28 -10.30 0.00
N GLU A 37 -14.76 -9.42 -0.88
CA GLU A 37 -14.00 -8.67 -1.89
C GLU A 37 -13.45 -7.36 -1.32
N TYR A 38 -12.77 -7.42 -0.18
CA TYR A 38 -12.19 -6.24 0.47
C TYR A 38 -10.80 -6.53 1.06
N THR A 39 -9.99 -5.48 1.19
CA THR A 39 -8.69 -5.55 1.85
C THR A 39 -8.76 -4.82 3.18
N ARG A 40 -8.24 -5.44 4.24
CA ARG A 40 -8.11 -4.78 5.54
C ARG A 40 -6.88 -3.88 5.54
N VAL A 41 -7.10 -2.58 5.63
CA VAL A 41 -6.03 -1.58 5.78
C VAL A 41 -5.80 -1.28 7.27
N ILE A 42 -4.53 -1.20 7.67
CA ILE A 42 -4.10 -0.83 9.03
C ILE A 42 -3.28 0.45 8.94
N THR A 43 -3.75 1.52 9.56
CA THR A 43 -3.02 2.78 9.65
C THR A 43 -2.26 2.87 10.97
N LEU A 44 -1.00 3.30 10.91
CA LEU A 44 -0.18 3.58 12.08
C LEU A 44 -0.11 5.10 12.28
N SER A 45 -0.56 5.58 13.43
CA SER A 45 -0.45 6.99 13.82
C SER A 45 0.41 7.11 15.07
N TYR A 46 1.39 8.01 15.05
CA TYR A 46 2.15 8.39 16.24
C TYR A 46 1.38 9.46 17.02
N ASP A 47 1.17 9.22 18.32
CA ASP A 47 0.62 10.21 19.24
C ASP A 47 1.78 11.06 19.79
N GLU A 48 2.25 12.00 18.95
CA GLU A 48 3.31 12.93 19.37
C GLU A 48 2.73 13.93 20.38
N VAL A 49 3.04 13.73 21.66
CA VAL A 49 2.75 14.70 22.71
C VAL A 49 3.60 15.96 22.48
N ASP A 50 2.95 17.10 22.24
CA ASP A 50 3.63 18.40 22.11
C ASP A 50 4.31 18.77 23.45
N PRO A 51 5.65 18.84 23.53
CA PRO A 51 6.30 19.26 24.76
C PRO A 51 6.16 20.78 24.92
N SER A 52 5.17 21.19 25.72
CA SER A 52 4.97 22.59 26.17
C SER A 52 6.16 23.17 26.93
#